data_AF-A0A7C1EU16-F1
#
_entry.id   AF-A0A7C1EU16-F1
#
_cell.length_a   1.000
_cell.length_b   1.000
_cell.length_c   1.000
_cell.angle_alpha   90.00
_cell.angle_beta   90.00
_cell.angle_gamma   90.00
#
_symmetry.space_group_name_H-M   'P 1'
#
loop_
_entity.id
_entity.type
_entity.pdbx_description
1 polymer ?
#
loop_
_entity_poly.entity_id
_entity_poly.type
_entity_poly.pdbx_seq_one_letter_code
_entity_poly.pdbx_strand_id
1 'polypeptide(L)'
;MLIKPKKLRIECLRSLVETPFEETPNFNWRIIQAVRGALSRLSTMEREVVEHFHFCGESSAEIGALLKIPELRVSRILKGARRKLKRALGPFAQKQYGIPVETESCPICRSENREGIEKLLKTKTKEETWKRILQKLRTEFQVCINTRSLSRHWEEHPPHRREKAGGSTA
;
A
#
# COMPACT_ATOMS: atom_id res chain seq x y z
N MET A 1 38.60 -12.32 13.62
CA MET A 1 37.40 -11.59 13.16
C MET A 1 36.16 -12.27 13.70
N LEU A 2 35.60 -11.78 14.81
CA LEU A 2 34.40 -12.33 15.44
C LEU A 2 33.26 -11.32 15.27
N ILE A 3 32.43 -11.51 14.23
CA ILE A 3 31.16 -10.80 14.10
C ILE A 3 30.05 -11.77 14.49
N LYS A 4 29.73 -11.81 15.77
CA LYS A 4 28.39 -12.13 16.28
C LYS A 4 28.11 -11.06 17.34
N PRO A 5 26.93 -10.40 17.28
CA PRO A 5 25.68 -11.12 17.59
C PRO A 5 24.45 -10.66 16.78
N LYS A 6 23.92 -11.52 15.90
CA LYS A 6 22.55 -11.37 15.35
C LYS A 6 21.43 -11.80 16.33
N LYS A 7 21.77 -12.38 17.48
CA LYS A 7 20.79 -12.85 18.48
C LYS A 7 20.21 -11.74 19.37
N LEU A 8 20.92 -10.62 19.55
CA LEU A 8 20.51 -9.56 20.47
C LEU A 8 19.35 -8.66 19.97
N ARG A 9 18.96 -8.74 18.69
CA ARG A 9 17.88 -7.89 18.15
C ARG A 9 16.47 -8.45 18.36
N ILE A 10 16.30 -9.77 18.51
CA ILE A 10 14.97 -10.39 18.70
C ILE A 10 14.52 -10.28 20.18
N GLU A 11 15.46 -10.30 21.13
CA GLU A 11 15.14 -10.15 22.57
C GLU A 11 14.65 -8.72 22.91
N CYS A 12 15.09 -7.71 22.16
CA CYS A 12 14.62 -6.33 22.34
C CYS A 12 13.12 -6.17 21.99
N LEU A 13 12.62 -6.92 21.00
CA LEU A 13 11.20 -6.88 20.61
C LEU A 13 10.27 -7.58 21.61
N ARG A 14 10.75 -8.59 22.36
CA ARG A 14 9.97 -9.20 23.46
C ARG A 14 9.93 -8.31 24.70
N SER A 15 11.06 -7.69 25.04
CA SER A 15 11.18 -6.79 26.19
C SER A 15 10.27 -5.55 26.08
N LEU A 16 10.02 -5.03 24.88
CA LEU A 16 9.15 -3.87 24.65
C LEU A 16 7.65 -4.17 24.72
N VAL A 17 7.24 -5.45 24.69
CA VAL A 17 5.83 -5.86 24.76
C VAL A 17 5.40 -6.12 26.21
N GLU A 18 6.35 -6.32 27.12
CA GLU A 18 6.11 -6.68 28.52
C GLU A 18 6.18 -5.49 29.49
N THR A 19 6.59 -4.30 29.03
CA THR A 19 6.48 -3.09 29.86
C THR A 19 5.01 -2.67 29.96
N PRO A 20 4.44 -2.49 31.17
CA PRO A 20 3.13 -1.89 31.34
C PRO A 20 3.14 -0.54 30.62
N PHE A 21 2.33 -0.44 29.57
CA PHE A 21 2.19 0.77 28.78
C PHE A 21 1.56 1.83 29.69
N GLU A 22 2.39 2.67 30.32
CA GLU A 22 1.91 3.86 31.00
C GLU A 22 1.09 4.65 29.98
N GLU A 23 -0.20 4.83 30.29
CA GLU A 23 -1.19 5.45 29.43
C GLU A 23 -0.75 6.89 29.14
N THR A 24 0.00 7.08 28.06
CA THR A 24 0.30 8.41 27.57
C THR A 24 -1.02 9.05 27.13
N PRO A 25 -1.45 10.18 27.75
CA PRO A 25 -2.79 10.75 27.57
C PRO A 25 -3.00 11.45 26.22
N ASN A 26 -2.13 11.18 25.24
CA ASN A 26 -2.19 11.72 23.88
C ASN A 26 -2.16 10.60 22.83
N PHE A 27 -2.74 9.45 23.16
CA PHE A 27 -2.90 8.35 22.21
C PHE A 27 -3.93 8.74 21.16
N ASN A 28 -3.44 9.37 20.09
CA ASN A 28 -4.27 9.93 19.04
C ASN A 28 -4.76 8.78 18.16
N TRP A 29 -5.81 8.10 18.63
CA TRP A 29 -6.39 6.89 18.03
C TRP A 29 -6.67 7.06 16.53
N ARG A 30 -6.94 8.29 16.10
CA ARG A 30 -7.14 8.66 14.69
C ARG A 30 -5.90 8.41 13.83
N ILE A 31 -4.71 8.71 14.36
CA ILE A 31 -3.43 8.42 13.70
C ILE A 31 -3.28 6.92 13.52
N ILE A 32 -3.53 6.14 14.58
CA ILE A 32 -3.35 4.70 14.56
C ILE A 32 -4.32 4.04 13.58
N GLN A 33 -5.59 4.47 13.58
CA GLN A 33 -6.57 3.99 12.60
C GLN A 33 -6.16 4.35 11.16
N ALA A 34 -5.67 5.57 10.92
CA ALA A 34 -5.18 5.97 9.61
C ALA A 34 -3.97 5.13 9.16
N VAL A 35 -3.01 4.89 10.06
CA VAL A 35 -1.83 4.06 9.79
C VAL A 35 -2.22 2.61 9.54
N ARG A 36 -3.07 2.01 10.38
CA ARG A 36 -3.58 0.64 10.20
C ARG A 36 -4.33 0.50 8.87
N GLY A 37 -5.19 1.47 8.54
CA GLY A 37 -5.91 1.52 7.27
C GLY A 37 -5.01 1.74 6.05
N ALA A 38 -3.88 2.42 6.20
CA ALA A 38 -2.88 2.54 5.14
C ALA A 38 -2.07 1.25 4.96
N LEU A 39 -1.66 0.61 6.06
CA LEU A 39 -0.92 -0.64 6.06
C LEU A 39 -1.76 -1.80 5.51
N SER A 40 -3.09 -1.82 5.71
CA SER A 40 -3.96 -2.86 5.15
C SER A 40 -4.02 -2.85 3.62
N ARG A 41 -3.58 -1.76 2.96
CA ARG A 41 -3.47 -1.66 1.50
C ARG A 41 -2.18 -2.25 0.94
N LEU A 42 -1.22 -2.57 1.81
CA LEU A 42 0.00 -3.26 1.43
C LEU A 42 -0.23 -4.77 1.44
N SER A 43 0.34 -5.46 0.45
CA SER A 43 0.44 -6.92 0.48
C SER A 43 1.25 -7.40 1.69
N THR A 44 1.12 -8.68 2.08
CA THR A 44 1.91 -9.26 3.18
C THR A 44 3.41 -9.04 2.98
N MET A 45 3.91 -9.32 1.77
CA MET A 45 5.32 -9.09 1.42
C MET A 45 5.73 -7.61 1.51
N GLU A 46 4.87 -6.68 1.08
CA GLU A 46 5.15 -5.24 1.23
C GLU A 46 5.17 -4.79 2.70
N ARG A 47 4.27 -5.32 3.53
CA ARG A 47 4.23 -5.01 4.97
C ARG A 47 5.48 -5.50 5.67
N GLU A 48 5.87 -6.75 5.44
CA GLU A 48 7.05 -7.37 6.03
C GLU A 48 8.33 -6.59 5.65
N VAL A 49 8.49 -6.24 4.37
CA VAL A 49 9.62 -5.40 3.92
C VAL A 49 9.60 -4.00 4.56
N VAL A 50 8.44 -3.36 4.68
CA VAL A 50 8.31 -2.05 5.35
C VAL A 50 8.64 -2.17 6.85
N GLU A 51 8.22 -3.26 7.48
CA GLU A 51 8.42 -3.50 8.90
C GLU A 51 9.91 -3.64 9.23
N HIS A 52 10.59 -4.54 8.53
CA HIS A 52 12.03 -4.72 8.66
C HIS A 52 12.82 -3.45 8.38
N PHE A 53 12.42 -2.68 7.37
CA PHE A 53 13.13 -1.45 7.02
C PHE A 53 12.93 -0.33 8.07
N HIS A 54 11.69 -0.09 8.51
CA HIS A 54 11.37 1.07 9.36
C HIS A 54 11.44 0.78 10.86
N PHE A 55 11.14 -0.44 11.31
CA PHE A 55 11.14 -0.80 12.73
C PHE A 55 12.43 -1.52 13.14
N CYS A 56 12.97 -2.40 12.28
CA CYS A 56 14.21 -3.12 12.58
C CYS A 56 15.48 -2.38 12.10
N GLY A 57 15.32 -1.35 11.27
CA GLY A 57 16.43 -0.56 10.70
C GLY A 57 17.33 -1.38 9.79
N GLU A 58 16.80 -2.42 9.14
CA GLU A 58 17.56 -3.29 8.24
C GLU A 58 17.73 -2.66 6.85
N SER A 59 18.89 -2.87 6.26
CA SER A 59 19.19 -2.46 4.89
C SER A 59 18.47 -3.34 3.85
N SER A 60 18.28 -2.84 2.63
CA SER A 60 17.67 -3.62 1.55
C SER A 60 18.38 -4.95 1.28
N ALA A 61 19.70 -4.99 1.46
CA ALA A 61 20.50 -6.20 1.30
C ALA A 61 20.22 -7.22 2.41
N GLU A 62 20.12 -6.77 3.66
CA GLU A 62 19.79 -7.63 4.80
C GLU A 62 18.38 -8.20 4.70
N ILE A 63 17.41 -7.37 4.33
CA ILE A 63 16.02 -7.79 4.10
C ILE A 63 15.95 -8.81 2.96
N GLY A 64 16.71 -8.57 1.87
CA GLY A 64 16.78 -9.49 0.73
C GLY A 64 17.33 -10.85 1.12
N ALA A 65 18.39 -10.88 1.94
CA ALA A 65 18.94 -12.11 2.49
C ALA A 65 17.96 -12.83 3.41
N LEU A 66 17.25 -12.09 4.28
CA LEU A 66 16.28 -12.64 5.23
C LEU A 66 15.07 -13.27 4.51
N LEU A 67 14.48 -12.54 3.56
CA LEU A 67 13.27 -12.94 2.84
C LEU A 67 13.58 -13.76 1.57
N LYS A 68 14.85 -14.10 1.33
CA LYS A 68 15.33 -14.86 0.16
C LYS A 68 14.89 -14.24 -1.17
N ILE A 69 14.94 -12.91 -1.28
CA ILE A 69 14.64 -12.17 -2.51
C ILE A 69 15.79 -11.24 -2.89
N PRO A 70 16.00 -10.95 -4.20
CA PRO A 70 17.06 -10.05 -4.63
C PRO A 70 16.89 -8.65 -4.02
N GLU A 71 17.99 -8.00 -3.64
CA GLU A 71 17.99 -6.63 -3.11
C GLU A 71 17.25 -5.64 -4.02
N LEU A 72 17.46 -5.74 -5.34
CA LEU A 72 16.74 -4.92 -6.32
C LEU A 72 15.22 -5.06 -6.22
N ARG A 73 14.73 -6.27 -5.89
CA ARG A 73 13.31 -6.52 -5.67
C ARG A 73 12.83 -5.86 -4.37
N VAL A 74 13.61 -5.93 -3.29
CA VAL A 74 13.32 -5.22 -2.03
C VAL A 74 13.19 -3.72 -2.26
N SER A 75 14.17 -3.12 -2.95
CA SER A 75 14.15 -1.69 -3.27
C SER A 75 12.93 -1.28 -4.11
N ARG A 76 12.51 -2.12 -5.07
CA ARG A 76 11.26 -1.90 -5.83
C ARG A 76 10.03 -2.00 -4.94
N ILE A 77 9.97 -2.98 -4.04
CA ILE A 77 8.89 -3.16 -3.07
C ILE A 77 8.79 -1.93 -2.17
N LEU A 78 9.90 -1.50 -1.55
CA LEU A 78 9.94 -0.28 -0.71
C LEU A 78 9.45 0.95 -1.47
N LYS A 79 9.90 1.16 -2.72
CA LYS A 79 9.45 2.28 -3.56
C LYS A 79 7.96 2.19 -3.89
N GLY A 80 7.42 1.00 -4.10
CA GLY A 80 5.99 0.75 -4.29
C GLY A 80 5.17 1.04 -3.03
N ALA A 81 5.59 0.45 -1.91
CA ALA A 81 4.94 0.62 -0.61
C ALA A 81 4.92 2.09 -0.17
N ARG A 82 6.05 2.81 -0.28
CA ARG A 82 6.10 4.26 0.03
C ARG A 82 5.11 5.08 -0.80
N ARG A 83 4.97 4.78 -2.09
CA ARG A 83 3.97 5.46 -2.95
C ARG A 83 2.54 5.17 -2.48
N LYS A 84 2.22 3.91 -2.19
CA LYS A 84 0.90 3.51 -1.66
C LYS A 84 0.60 4.20 -0.33
N LEU A 85 1.57 4.19 0.60
CA LEU A 85 1.45 4.83 1.91
C LEU A 85 1.29 6.35 1.79
N LYS A 86 2.10 7.03 0.97
CA LYS A 86 1.98 8.48 0.74
C LYS A 86 0.60 8.84 0.21
N ARG A 87 0.02 8.05 -0.70
CA ARG A 87 -1.34 8.28 -1.21
C ARG A 87 -2.43 7.98 -0.17
N ALA A 88 -2.26 6.94 0.62
CA ALA A 88 -3.24 6.55 1.63
C ALA A 88 -3.25 7.51 2.83
N LEU A 89 -2.08 7.88 3.33
CA LEU A 89 -1.90 8.77 4.47
C LEU A 89 -1.91 10.24 4.09
N GLY A 90 -1.69 10.57 2.81
CA GLY A 90 -1.55 11.95 2.35
C GLY A 90 -2.75 12.84 2.71
N PRO A 91 -3.99 12.45 2.36
CA PRO A 91 -5.18 13.23 2.72
C PRO A 91 -5.34 13.40 4.24
N PHE A 92 -5.01 12.36 5.01
CA PHE A 92 -5.05 12.43 6.47
C PHE A 92 -4.00 13.41 7.01
N ALA A 93 -2.76 13.31 6.53
CA ALA A 93 -1.66 14.17 6.94
C ALA A 93 -1.91 15.64 6.57
N GLN A 94 -2.48 15.90 5.39
CA GLN A 94 -2.84 17.25 4.98
C GLN A 94 -3.98 17.82 5.84
N LYS A 95 -4.99 17.02 6.16
CA LYS A 95 -6.10 17.45 7.02
C LYS A 95 -5.65 17.70 8.46
N GLN A 96 -4.80 16.83 9.00
CA GLN A 96 -4.41 16.85 10.41
C GLN A 96 -3.26 17.83 10.70
N TYR A 97 -2.32 17.97 9.76
CA TYR A 97 -1.08 18.71 9.96
C TYR A 97 -0.84 19.81 8.93
N GLY A 98 -1.76 20.02 7.97
CA GLY A 98 -1.60 21.03 6.93
C GLY A 98 -0.47 20.73 5.92
N ILE A 99 0.11 19.53 5.96
CA ILE A 99 1.24 19.17 5.09
C ILE A 99 0.73 19.03 3.65
N PRO A 100 1.18 19.86 2.69
CA PRO A 100 0.78 19.72 1.31
C PRO A 100 1.35 18.42 0.74
N VAL A 101 0.46 17.54 0.26
CA VAL A 101 0.89 16.28 -0.34
C VAL A 101 0.72 16.36 -1.84
N GLU A 102 1.83 16.31 -2.56
CA GLU A 102 1.82 16.09 -4.01
C GLU A 102 1.15 14.75 -4.31
N THR A 103 -0.13 14.80 -4.67
CA THR A 103 -0.83 13.66 -5.24
C THR A 103 -0.34 13.50 -6.67
N GLU A 104 0.44 12.44 -6.94
CA GLU A 104 0.73 12.02 -8.31
C GLU A 104 -0.61 11.94 -9.06
N SER A 105 -0.74 12.75 -10.11
CA SER A 105 -1.99 13.01 -10.81
C SER A 105 -2.41 11.82 -11.65
N CYS A 106 -2.95 10.77 -11.05
CA CYS A 106 -3.65 9.77 -11.84
C CYS A 106 -4.87 10.45 -12.49
N PRO A 107 -4.99 10.47 -13.84
CA PRO A 107 -6.11 11.14 -14.49
C PRO A 107 -7.47 10.54 -14.10
N ILE A 108 -7.48 9.24 -13.74
CA ILE A 108 -8.67 8.56 -13.20
C ILE A 108 -8.99 9.03 -11.78
N CYS A 109 -7.98 9.26 -10.93
CA CYS A 109 -8.22 9.74 -9.57
C CYS A 109 -8.65 11.20 -9.51
N ARG A 110 -8.30 12.00 -10.54
CA ARG A 110 -8.69 13.41 -10.66
C ARG A 110 -10.02 13.62 -11.40
N SER A 111 -10.54 12.62 -12.09
CA SER A 111 -11.81 12.76 -12.80
C SER A 111 -12.96 12.93 -11.82
N GLU A 112 -13.89 13.85 -12.11
CA GLU A 112 -15.13 14.03 -11.33
C GLU A 112 -15.96 12.74 -11.27
N ASN A 113 -15.94 11.95 -12.35
CA ASN A 113 -16.68 10.69 -12.46
C ASN A 113 -15.91 9.46 -11.93
N ARG A 114 -15.07 9.64 -10.91
CA ARG A 114 -14.22 8.57 -10.36
C ARG A 114 -15.01 7.31 -10.01
N GLU A 115 -16.15 7.44 -9.33
CA GLU A 115 -16.97 6.29 -8.93
C GLU A 115 -17.52 5.51 -10.12
N GLY A 116 -17.93 6.20 -11.19
CA GLY A 116 -18.39 5.59 -12.42
C GLY A 116 -17.26 4.82 -13.11
N ILE A 117 -16.06 5.39 -13.13
CA ILE A 117 -14.87 4.71 -13.67
C ILE A 117 -14.52 3.48 -12.83
N GLU A 118 -14.52 3.57 -11.50
CA GLU A 118 -14.26 2.42 -10.62
C GLU A 118 -15.31 1.32 -10.81
N LYS A 119 -16.59 1.66 -11.01
CA LYS A 119 -17.65 0.70 -11.36
C LYS A 119 -17.37 0.01 -12.69
N LEU A 120 -16.99 0.76 -13.73
CA LEU A 120 -16.60 0.20 -15.02
C LEU A 120 -15.41 -0.74 -14.88
N LEU A 121 -14.38 -0.33 -14.13
CA LEU A 121 -13.20 -1.13 -13.86
C LEU A 121 -13.58 -2.45 -13.17
N LYS A 122 -14.50 -2.44 -12.21
CA LYS A 122 -15.00 -3.68 -11.55
C LYS A 122 -15.62 -4.70 -12.52
N THR A 123 -16.11 -4.28 -13.69
CA THR A 123 -16.72 -5.20 -14.67
C THR A 123 -15.70 -5.99 -15.49
N LYS A 124 -14.42 -5.60 -15.46
CA LYS A 124 -13.36 -6.25 -16.24
C LYS A 124 -13.11 -7.69 -15.79
N THR A 125 -13.15 -8.64 -16.72
CA THR A 125 -12.68 -10.02 -16.48
C THR A 125 -11.18 -10.16 -16.79
N LYS A 126 -10.53 -11.23 -16.32
CA LYS A 126 -9.07 -11.42 -16.49
C LYS A 126 -8.68 -11.62 -17.96
N GLU A 127 -9.60 -12.14 -18.75
CA GLU A 127 -9.44 -12.52 -20.15
C GLU A 127 -9.65 -11.32 -21.09
N GLU A 128 -10.32 -10.26 -20.62
CA GLU A 128 -10.59 -9.07 -21.42
C GLU A 128 -9.38 -8.14 -21.59
N THR A 129 -9.17 -7.68 -22.82
CA THR A 129 -8.15 -6.66 -23.11
C THR A 129 -8.57 -5.27 -22.62
N TRP A 130 -7.60 -4.40 -22.36
CA TRP A 130 -7.86 -3.03 -21.91
C TRP A 130 -8.52 -2.14 -22.97
N LYS A 131 -8.54 -2.56 -24.24
CA LYS A 131 -9.02 -1.75 -25.38
C LYS A 131 -10.48 -1.29 -25.20
N ARG A 132 -11.37 -2.21 -24.81
CA ARG A 132 -12.80 -1.92 -24.56
C ARG A 132 -12.97 -0.89 -23.44
N ILE A 133 -12.22 -1.03 -22.35
CA ILE A 133 -12.30 -0.13 -21.20
C ILE A 133 -11.77 1.24 -21.58
N LEU A 134 -10.64 1.32 -22.28
CA LEU A 134 -10.08 2.59 -22.76
C LEU A 134 -11.06 3.34 -23.68
N GLN A 135 -11.77 2.61 -24.55
CA GLN A 135 -12.79 3.21 -25.41
C GLN A 135 -13.93 3.80 -24.57
N LYS A 136 -14.47 3.06 -23.60
CA LYS A 136 -15.52 3.55 -22.70
C LYS A 136 -15.06 4.73 -21.83
N LEU A 137 -13.82 4.71 -21.33
CA LEU A 137 -13.25 5.84 -20.59
C LEU A 137 -13.20 7.11 -21.44
N ARG A 138 -12.88 6.97 -22.73
CA ARG A 138 -12.82 8.11 -23.66
C ARG A 138 -14.20 8.62 -24.04
N THR A 139 -15.17 7.74 -24.27
CA THR A 139 -16.50 8.13 -24.77
C THR A 139 -17.47 8.51 -23.66
N GLU A 140 -17.56 7.72 -22.60
CA GLU A 140 -18.53 7.90 -21.51
C GLU A 140 -18.02 8.89 -20.45
N PHE A 141 -16.72 8.86 -20.18
CA PHE A 141 -16.12 9.65 -19.08
C PHE A 141 -15.21 10.78 -19.56
N GLN A 142 -14.99 10.91 -20.87
CA GLN A 142 -14.08 11.90 -21.47
C GLN A 142 -12.65 11.86 -20.90
N VAL A 143 -12.23 10.72 -20.33
CA VAL A 143 -10.90 10.52 -19.74
C VAL A 143 -9.97 9.87 -20.76
N CYS A 144 -9.00 10.63 -21.25
CA CYS A 144 -7.95 10.14 -22.15
C CYS A 144 -6.73 9.65 -21.36
N ILE A 145 -6.52 8.33 -21.34
CA ILE A 145 -5.36 7.70 -20.70
C ILE A 145 -4.77 6.62 -21.60
N ASN A 146 -3.48 6.33 -21.43
CA ASN A 146 -2.82 5.21 -22.10
C ASN A 146 -2.95 3.91 -21.28
N THR A 147 -2.74 2.77 -21.95
CA THR A 147 -2.80 1.44 -21.33
C THR A 147 -1.88 1.32 -20.11
N ARG A 148 -0.67 1.88 -20.17
CA ARG A 148 0.29 1.82 -19.06
C ARG A 148 -0.22 2.53 -17.81
N SER A 149 -0.85 3.70 -17.98
CA SER A 149 -1.43 4.48 -16.89
C SER A 149 -2.67 3.80 -16.31
N LEU A 150 -3.47 3.17 -17.18
CA LEU A 150 -4.63 2.38 -16.76
C LEU A 150 -4.22 1.13 -15.98
N SER A 151 -3.25 0.36 -16.47
CA SER A 151 -2.71 -0.81 -15.76
C SER A 151 -2.08 -0.40 -14.43
N ARG A 152 -1.31 0.69 -14.42
CA ARG A 152 -0.73 1.24 -13.18
C ARG A 152 -1.81 1.65 -12.19
N HIS A 153 -2.90 2.29 -12.64
CA HIS A 153 -4.04 2.61 -11.79
C HIS A 153 -4.70 1.34 -11.25
N TRP A 154 -4.92 0.32 -12.08
CA TRP A 154 -5.52 -0.95 -11.65
C TRP A 154 -4.70 -1.68 -10.58
N GLU A 155 -3.37 -1.67 -10.72
CA GLU A 155 -2.46 -2.28 -9.74
C GLU A 155 -2.35 -1.47 -8.44
N GLU A 156 -2.33 -0.13 -8.56
CA GLU A 156 -2.16 0.78 -7.42
C GLU A 156 -3.49 1.07 -6.69
N HIS A 157 -4.63 0.92 -7.38
CA HIS A 157 -5.99 1.13 -6.91
C HIS A 157 -6.89 -0.05 -7.31
N PRO A 158 -6.63 -1.27 -6.79
CA PRO A 158 -7.49 -2.40 -7.09
C PRO A 158 -8.90 -2.07 -6.63
N PRO A 159 -9.90 -2.05 -7.54
CA PRO A 159 -11.27 -1.82 -7.13
C PRO A 159 -11.62 -2.92 -6.13
N HIS A 160 -12.06 -2.54 -4.92
CA HIS A 160 -12.35 -3.45 -3.80
C HIS A 160 -12.76 -4.82 -4.32
N ARG A 161 -11.80 -5.76 -4.28
CA ARG A 161 -11.96 -7.12 -4.77
C ARG A 161 -13.21 -7.63 -4.06
N ARG A 162 -14.26 -8.03 -4.80
CA ARG A 162 -15.41 -8.72 -4.22
C ARG A 162 -14.82 -9.74 -3.26
N GLU A 163 -15.03 -9.54 -1.95
CA GLU A 163 -14.86 -10.62 -1.00
C GLU A 163 -15.70 -11.73 -1.61
N LYS A 164 -15.04 -12.85 -1.93
CA LYS A 164 -15.78 -14.04 -2.31
C LYS A 164 -16.68 -14.29 -1.11
N ALA A 165 -17.98 -14.00 -1.26
CA ALA A 165 -19.00 -14.53 -0.39
C ALA A 165 -18.66 -16.01 -0.24
N GLY A 166 -18.36 -16.42 0.99
CA GLY A 166 -17.97 -17.77 1.31
C GLY A 166 -18.91 -18.72 0.61
N GLY A 167 -18.33 -19.71 -0.06
CA GLY A 167 -19.10 -20.86 -0.51
C GLY A 167 -19.81 -21.43 0.71
N SER A 168 -21.13 -21.33 0.70
CA SER A 168 -21.98 -22.18 1.51
C SER A 168 -21.84 -23.57 0.91
N THR A 169 -20.86 -24.31 1.39
CA THR A 169 -20.77 -25.75 1.18
C THR A 169 -21.23 -26.42 2.46
N ALA A 170 -22.33 -27.18 2.29
CA ALA A 170 -22.96 -28.12 3.22
C ALA A 170 -23.66 -27.51 4.44
#